data_AF-A0A7D9IR38-F1
#
_entry.id   AF-A0A7D9IR38-F1
#
_cell.length_a   1.000
_cell.length_b   1.000
_cell.length_c   1.000
_cell.angle_alpha   90.00
_cell.angle_beta   90.00
_cell.angle_gamma   90.00
#
_symmetry.space_group_name_H-M   'P 1'
#
loop_
_entity.id
_entity.type
_entity.pdbx_description
1 polymer ?
#
loop_
_entity_poly.entity_id
_entity_poly.type
_entity_poly.pdbx_seq_one_letter_code
_entity_poly.pdbx_strand_id
1 'polypeptide(L)'
;MFLILVFYYSPLQEKQLKRKCHLLSENNENNEMKKVKKNYKPEHGESSSSIKTIKWSDYKSEECHKLFTSSLTEPTNPSIVVACDKGLTFSPAESVFICQKKNHFQISLNLEITSDSQTLVQVEDVYQSVISYKVHLYAIKAESPHKKITMEQSTADRSKRPYSPVSETTSNNMRKKGKLNPDQRYFQLVVDVRAYTKQGNYSICCQISENVIVRASNPGQFENDVALWSKDKSGECVYRMGYVGINTDKPDQCLSVNGNIKLTGQTMTPSDIRLTEHLHQANTRENLENVSNMKLYRYRYNQAYSCHAGLEQSREDLGVLGSEVKTFIPDAVTESADIVLDGKMVKDVLMVKKDRLLMESLGAIQELSKMTKILTSRMIELETKNEILEMISTRYSFEPETAETVDPSKRGINEQ
;
A
#
# COMPACT_ATOMS: atom_id res chain seq x y z
N MET A 1 0.85 33.65 6.16
CA MET A 1 1.35 33.21 7.47
C MET A 1 0.07 33.30 8.38
N PHE A 2 -0.47 32.30 9.07
CA PHE A 2 -1.67 32.49 9.93
C PHE A 2 -1.62 31.49 11.08
N LEU A 3 -1.33 31.95 12.30
CA LEU A 3 -1.66 31.15 13.49
C LEU A 3 -3.14 31.48 13.76
N ILE A 4 -3.99 30.48 13.61
CA ILE A 4 -5.37 30.58 14.05
C ILE A 4 -5.37 30.09 15.50
N LEU A 5 -5.37 31.05 16.43
CA LEU A 5 -5.72 30.79 17.82
C LEU A 5 -7.24 30.78 17.90
N VAL A 6 -7.83 29.61 18.06
CA VAL A 6 -9.26 29.50 18.39
C VAL A 6 -9.37 29.53 19.90
N PHE A 7 -9.75 30.69 20.45
CA PHE A 7 -10.09 30.81 21.86
C PHE A 7 -11.58 30.49 22.04
N TYR A 8 -11.89 29.43 22.79
CA TYR A 8 -13.21 29.27 23.38
C TYR A 8 -13.13 29.75 24.82
N TYR A 9 -13.77 30.88 25.12
CA TYR A 9 -14.05 31.32 26.48
C TYR A 9 -15.54 31.08 26.75
N SER A 10 -15.86 30.25 27.75
CA SER A 10 -17.23 30.01 28.19
C SER A 10 -17.37 30.37 29.67
N PRO A 11 -17.92 31.54 30.01
CA PRO A 11 -18.48 31.76 31.33
C PRO A 11 -19.93 31.22 31.29
N LEU A 12 -20.15 30.05 31.86
CA LEU A 12 -21.50 29.51 31.99
C LEU A 12 -22.30 30.39 32.97
N GLN A 13 -23.19 31.18 32.36
CA GLN A 13 -24.36 31.87 32.90
C GLN A 13 -24.15 33.18 33.67
N GLU A 14 -24.11 34.29 32.92
CA GLU A 14 -24.88 35.46 33.32
C GLU A 14 -25.67 36.02 32.12
N LYS A 15 -26.99 35.95 32.23
CA LYS A 15 -27.95 36.58 31.32
C LYS A 15 -27.74 38.09 31.38
N GLN A 16 -27.56 38.76 30.24
CA GLN A 16 -28.41 39.86 29.76
C GLN A 16 -27.79 40.54 28.53
N LEU A 17 -28.70 41.09 27.74
CA LEU A 17 -28.57 41.75 26.45
C LEU A 17 -27.48 42.86 26.37
N LYS A 18 -26.86 42.95 25.18
CA LYS A 18 -26.22 44.16 24.57
C LYS A 18 -25.02 44.79 25.28
N ARG A 19 -23.84 44.67 24.65
CA ARG A 19 -23.10 45.80 24.06
C ARG A 19 -22.01 45.32 23.10
N LYS A 20 -22.03 45.93 21.91
CA LYS A 20 -21.08 45.83 20.80
C LYS A 20 -19.79 46.61 21.12
N CYS A 21 -18.78 46.43 20.26
CA CYS A 21 -17.59 47.27 19.95
C CYS A 21 -16.25 46.64 20.39
N HIS A 22 -15.18 46.61 19.59
CA HIS A 22 -14.95 46.94 18.18
C HIS A 22 -13.59 46.33 17.78
N LEU A 23 -13.52 45.65 16.62
CA LEU A 23 -12.29 45.50 15.85
C LEU A 23 -12.33 46.57 14.76
N LEU A 24 -11.30 47.41 14.68
CA LEU A 24 -11.07 48.33 13.58
C LEU A 24 -10.30 47.61 12.48
N SER A 25 -10.94 47.40 11.33
CA SER A 25 -10.50 47.95 10.03
C SER A 25 -11.47 47.50 8.94
N GLU A 26 -12.11 48.49 8.32
CA GLU A 26 -13.13 48.40 7.27
C GLU A 26 -12.58 48.03 5.88
N ASN A 27 -13.53 47.62 5.02
CA ASN A 27 -13.54 47.57 3.55
C ASN A 27 -12.86 46.35 2.89
N ASN A 28 -13.46 45.59 1.97
CA ASN A 28 -14.62 45.84 1.11
C ASN A 28 -15.45 44.57 0.89
N GLU A 29 -16.73 44.81 0.65
CA GLU A 29 -17.82 43.86 0.43
C GLU A 29 -17.78 43.11 -0.92
N ASN A 30 -18.59 42.04 -0.96
CA ASN A 30 -19.28 41.46 -2.13
C ASN A 30 -18.47 40.56 -3.07
N ASN A 31 -18.70 39.24 -3.00
CA ASN A 31 -19.62 38.59 -3.95
C ASN A 31 -19.89 37.09 -3.68
N GLU A 32 -21.19 36.77 -3.80
CA GLU A 32 -21.83 35.55 -4.30
C GLU A 32 -21.66 34.16 -3.64
N MET A 33 -22.78 33.74 -3.02
CA MET A 33 -23.56 32.52 -3.32
C MET A 33 -22.83 31.24 -3.77
N LYS A 34 -22.94 30.18 -2.95
CA LYS A 34 -23.87 29.03 -3.17
C LYS A 34 -23.65 27.94 -2.11
N LYS A 35 -24.66 27.75 -1.26
CA LYS A 35 -24.78 26.58 -0.37
C LYS A 35 -25.17 25.35 -1.21
N VAL A 36 -24.28 24.36 -1.31
CA VAL A 36 -24.66 22.99 -1.66
C VAL A 36 -24.47 22.14 -0.40
N LYS A 37 -25.58 21.83 0.26
CA LYS A 37 -25.65 20.77 1.28
C LYS A 37 -25.58 19.43 0.55
N LYS A 38 -24.49 18.67 0.72
CA LYS A 38 -24.49 17.21 0.45
C LYS A 38 -24.43 16.48 1.79
N ASN A 39 -25.51 15.75 2.05
CA ASN A 39 -25.62 14.77 3.13
C ASN A 39 -24.61 13.65 2.90
N TYR A 40 -23.74 13.40 3.89
CA TYR A 40 -22.98 12.16 3.99
C TYR A 40 -23.48 11.39 5.22
N LYS A 41 -24.05 10.21 4.99
CA LYS A 41 -24.26 9.18 6.01
C LYS A 41 -22.93 8.45 6.24
N PRO A 42 -22.56 8.08 7.48
CA PRO A 42 -21.40 7.21 7.72
C PRO A 42 -21.85 5.75 7.66
N GLU A 43 -21.30 4.99 6.73
CA GLU A 43 -21.35 3.52 6.75
C GLU A 43 -19.93 2.97 6.99
N HIS A 44 -19.87 2.04 7.94
CA HIS A 44 -18.86 1.00 8.16
C HIS A 44 -17.38 1.39 8.37
N GLY A 45 -17.03 1.50 9.66
CA GLY A 45 -15.94 0.74 10.29
C GLY A 45 -14.65 0.53 9.50
N GLU A 46 -13.86 1.59 9.33
CA GLU A 46 -12.42 1.46 9.09
C GLU A 46 -11.69 1.49 10.44
N SER A 47 -10.83 0.50 10.67
CA SER A 47 -9.88 0.46 11.77
C SER A 47 -9.01 1.72 11.75
N SER A 48 -9.22 2.63 12.69
CA SER A 48 -8.40 3.83 12.81
C SER A 48 -6.96 3.41 13.09
N SER A 49 -6.07 3.63 12.11
CA SER A 49 -4.66 3.78 12.43
C SER A 49 -4.59 4.92 13.45
N SER A 50 -4.33 4.60 14.72
CA SER A 50 -4.32 5.58 15.80
C SER A 50 -3.29 6.66 15.48
N ILE A 51 -3.77 7.83 15.05
CA ILE A 51 -2.92 9.00 14.81
C ILE A 51 -2.31 9.35 16.17
N LYS A 52 -1.00 9.15 16.31
CA LYS A 52 -0.31 9.45 17.56
C LYS A 52 -0.28 10.96 17.77
N THR A 53 -0.89 11.42 18.86
CA THR A 53 -0.92 12.83 19.26
C THR A 53 0.20 13.14 20.25
N ILE A 54 0.70 14.37 20.22
CA ILE A 54 1.73 14.81 21.15
C ILE A 54 1.14 14.91 22.56
N LYS A 55 1.86 14.38 23.54
CA LYS A 55 1.46 14.40 24.95
C LYS A 55 1.96 15.66 25.65
N TRP A 56 1.16 16.10 26.62
CA TRP A 56 1.44 17.25 27.48
C TRP A 56 1.42 16.83 28.94
N SER A 57 2.24 17.48 29.76
CA SER A 57 2.30 17.28 31.21
C SER A 57 2.44 18.61 31.93
N ASP A 58 2.05 18.62 33.21
CA ASP A 58 2.26 19.75 34.10
C ASP A 58 3.73 20.18 34.13
N TYR A 59 3.97 21.49 34.10
CA TYR A 59 5.31 22.07 34.11
C TYR A 59 5.38 23.19 35.14
N LYS A 60 6.40 23.15 36.01
CA LYS A 60 6.63 24.18 37.04
C LYS A 60 5.39 24.50 37.89
N SER A 61 4.56 23.50 38.19
CA SER A 61 3.33 23.70 38.97
C SER A 61 3.57 24.29 40.35
N GLU A 62 4.75 24.07 40.94
CA GLU A 62 5.16 24.65 42.22
C GLU A 62 5.47 26.16 42.12
N GLU A 63 5.83 26.66 40.94
CA GLU A 63 6.07 28.09 40.68
C GLU A 63 4.77 28.82 40.25
N CYS A 64 3.71 28.07 39.96
CA CYS A 64 2.41 28.62 39.58
C CYS A 64 1.72 29.26 40.80
N HIS A 65 1.19 30.45 40.58
CA HIS A 65 0.52 31.23 41.60
C HIS A 65 -0.93 30.79 41.72
N LYS A 66 -1.42 30.77 42.96
CA LYS A 66 -2.79 30.38 43.27
C LYS A 66 -3.75 31.52 42.94
N LEU A 67 -4.88 31.17 42.35
CA LEU A 67 -5.98 32.11 42.13
C LEU A 67 -6.98 31.98 43.26
N PHE A 68 -7.71 33.04 43.56
CA PHE A 68 -8.76 33.08 44.57
C PHE A 68 -9.95 33.86 44.02
N THR A 69 -11.15 33.48 44.46
CA THR A 69 -12.38 34.26 44.29
C THR A 69 -12.42 35.42 45.29
N SER A 70 -13.39 36.32 45.13
CA SER A 70 -13.61 37.44 46.06
C SER A 70 -13.86 36.99 47.52
N SER A 71 -14.31 35.74 47.71
CA SER A 71 -14.51 35.14 49.03
C SER A 71 -13.23 34.78 49.78
N LEU A 72 -12.08 34.68 49.10
CA LEU A 72 -10.77 34.32 49.67
C LEU A 72 -10.74 33.00 50.47
N THR A 73 -11.71 32.12 50.28
CA THR A 73 -11.90 30.91 51.09
C THR A 73 -10.92 29.80 50.72
N GLU A 74 -10.82 29.49 49.43
CA GLU A 74 -9.94 28.44 48.90
C GLU A 74 -9.37 28.84 47.55
N PRO A 75 -8.17 28.35 47.20
CA PRO A 75 -7.58 28.63 45.90
C PRO A 75 -8.35 27.92 44.78
N THR A 76 -8.62 28.63 43.70
CA THR A 76 -9.17 28.06 42.48
C THR A 76 -8.04 27.41 41.68
N ASN A 77 -8.27 26.17 41.23
CA ASN A 77 -7.32 25.42 40.42
C ASN A 77 -7.74 25.53 38.94
N PRO A 78 -6.98 26.25 38.10
CA PRO A 78 -7.25 26.28 36.67
C PRO A 78 -7.09 24.89 36.06
N SER A 79 -8.09 24.42 35.33
CA SER A 79 -7.98 23.20 34.52
C SER A 79 -7.59 23.58 33.10
N ILE A 80 -6.52 22.97 32.59
CA ILE A 80 -5.97 23.24 31.27
C ILE A 80 -5.81 21.93 30.49
N VAL A 81 -6.37 21.91 29.27
CA VAL A 81 -6.15 20.82 28.31
C VAL A 81 -5.53 21.42 27.06
N VAL A 82 -4.33 20.94 26.72
CA VAL A 82 -3.57 21.39 25.56
C VAL A 82 -3.54 20.29 24.51
N ALA A 83 -3.77 20.65 23.26
CA ALA A 83 -3.65 19.75 22.12
C ALA A 83 -2.83 20.42 21.01
N CYS A 84 -2.07 19.63 20.27
CA CYS A 84 -1.49 20.07 19.01
C CYS A 84 -2.22 19.39 17.85
N ASP A 85 -3.04 20.16 17.14
CA ASP A 85 -3.96 19.61 16.15
C ASP A 85 -3.25 19.31 14.81
N LYS A 86 -2.24 20.11 14.48
CA LYS A 86 -1.58 20.11 13.16
C LYS A 86 -0.11 20.51 13.26
N GLY A 87 0.68 20.04 12.30
CA GLY A 87 2.05 20.52 12.04
C GLY A 87 3.16 19.77 12.76
N LEU A 88 2.81 18.82 13.64
CA LEU A 88 3.74 17.84 14.20
C LEU A 88 3.45 16.47 13.59
N THR A 89 4.50 15.76 13.20
CA THR A 89 4.42 14.40 12.65
C THR A 89 5.25 13.47 13.52
N PHE A 90 4.68 12.38 13.98
CA PHE A 90 5.43 11.38 14.74
C PHE A 90 6.31 10.56 13.79
N SER A 91 7.61 10.45 14.09
CA SER A 91 8.52 9.56 13.38
C SER A 91 8.65 8.24 14.13
N PRO A 92 8.17 7.10 13.58
CA PRO A 92 8.32 5.81 14.24
C PRO A 92 9.78 5.38 14.39
N ALA A 93 10.60 5.65 13.38
CA ALA A 93 12.02 5.26 13.35
C ALA A 93 12.84 5.98 14.45
N GLU A 94 12.48 7.22 14.76
CA GLU A 94 13.18 8.06 15.75
C GLU A 94 12.42 8.12 17.08
N SER A 95 11.22 7.53 17.13
CA SER A 95 10.30 7.54 18.27
C SER A 95 10.04 8.93 18.87
N VAL A 96 9.98 9.96 18.03
CA VAL A 96 9.87 11.37 18.44
C VAL A 96 9.02 12.18 17.46
N PHE A 97 8.41 13.28 17.93
CA PHE A 97 7.70 14.21 17.07
C PHE A 97 8.66 15.12 16.30
N ILE A 98 8.36 15.34 15.02
CA ILE A 98 9.14 16.18 14.13
C ILE A 98 8.27 17.34 13.65
N CYS A 99 8.81 18.54 13.78
CA CYS A 99 8.28 19.77 13.22
C CYS A 99 9.22 20.27 12.12
N GLN A 100 8.65 20.83 11.06
CA GLN A 100 9.43 21.51 10.03
C GLN A 100 9.40 22.99 10.30
N LYS A 101 10.57 23.62 10.32
CA LYS A 101 10.71 25.06 10.53
C LYS A 101 9.91 25.88 9.50
N LYS A 102 9.71 25.36 8.29
CA LYS A 102 8.93 26.02 7.23
C LYS A 102 7.42 25.80 7.33
N ASN A 103 6.98 24.79 8.07
CA ASN A 103 5.56 24.49 8.23
C ASN A 103 5.01 25.12 9.51
N HIS A 104 3.72 25.42 9.48
CA HIS A 104 3.01 25.90 10.66
C HIS A 104 2.47 24.71 11.46
N PHE A 105 2.47 24.86 12.79
CA PHE A 105 1.75 23.97 13.69
C PHE A 105 0.66 24.75 14.43
N GLN A 106 -0.36 24.03 14.88
CA GLN A 106 -1.53 24.59 15.54
C GLN A 106 -1.63 23.99 16.94
N ILE A 107 -1.79 24.85 17.95
CA ILE A 107 -2.06 24.46 19.33
C ILE A 107 -3.45 24.97 19.69
N SER A 108 -4.27 24.06 20.22
CA SER A 108 -5.56 24.36 20.82
C SER A 108 -5.49 24.20 22.33
N LEU A 109 -6.18 25.07 23.05
CA LEU A 109 -6.18 25.15 24.50
C LEU A 109 -7.62 25.28 25.00
N ASN A 110 -8.02 24.39 25.89
CA ASN A 110 -9.22 24.57 26.71
C ASN A 110 -8.77 24.96 28.12
N LEU A 111 -9.26 26.09 28.62
CA LEU A 111 -8.93 26.62 29.94
C LEU A 111 -10.21 26.89 30.71
N GLU A 112 -10.33 26.25 31.86
CA GLU A 112 -11.44 26.40 32.78
C GLU A 112 -10.91 27.02 34.08
N ILE A 113 -11.40 28.21 34.41
CA ILE A 113 -11.08 28.92 35.65
C ILE A 113 -12.39 29.21 36.37
N THR A 114 -12.49 28.77 37.62
CA THR A 114 -13.59 29.19 38.50
C THR A 114 -13.39 30.66 38.88
N SER A 115 -14.36 31.51 38.53
CA SER A 115 -14.33 32.95 38.81
C SER A 115 -15.68 33.45 39.31
N ASP A 116 -15.67 34.47 40.15
CA ASP A 116 -16.82 35.28 40.53
C ASP A 116 -16.65 36.73 40.03
N SER A 117 -17.20 37.72 40.73
CA SER A 117 -17.10 39.14 40.34
C SER A 117 -15.66 39.68 40.32
N GLN A 118 -14.72 39.06 41.06
CA GLN A 118 -13.33 39.49 41.09
C GLN A 118 -12.37 38.31 41.39
N THR A 119 -11.60 37.91 40.38
CA THR A 119 -10.49 36.96 40.59
C THR A 119 -9.24 37.68 41.07
N LEU A 120 -8.62 37.11 42.10
CA LEU A 120 -7.39 37.58 42.71
C LEU A 120 -6.29 36.55 42.48
N VAL A 121 -5.05 36.99 42.28
CA VAL A 121 -3.87 36.13 42.29
C VAL A 121 -3.09 36.39 43.58
N GLN A 122 -2.72 35.32 44.28
CA GLN A 122 -1.87 35.40 45.46
C GLN A 122 -0.40 35.46 45.01
N VAL A 123 0.27 36.54 45.39
CA VAL A 123 1.70 36.74 45.17
C VAL A 123 2.31 36.96 46.55
N GLU A 124 3.08 35.98 47.02
CA GLU A 124 3.54 35.94 48.42
C GLU A 124 2.34 36.08 49.38
N ASP A 125 2.31 37.11 50.22
CA ASP A 125 1.22 37.39 51.17
C ASP A 125 0.25 38.48 50.68
N VAL A 126 0.31 38.85 49.39
CA VAL A 126 -0.51 39.92 48.82
C VAL A 126 -1.44 39.40 47.73
N TYR A 127 -2.72 39.76 47.84
CA TYR A 127 -3.72 39.48 46.82
C TYR A 127 -3.81 40.64 45.82
N GLN A 128 -3.67 40.30 44.53
CA GLN A 128 -3.73 41.28 43.45
C GLN A 128 -4.89 40.98 42.51
N SER A 129 -5.64 42.02 42.12
CA SER A 129 -6.74 41.85 41.16
C SER A 129 -6.23 41.48 39.77
N VAL A 130 -6.78 40.41 39.21
CA VAL A 130 -6.51 39.99 37.84
C VAL A 130 -7.31 40.88 36.89
N ILE A 131 -6.62 41.43 35.89
CA ILE A 131 -7.18 42.29 34.83
C ILE A 131 -7.48 41.46 33.59
N SER A 132 -6.59 40.54 33.24
CA SER A 132 -6.74 39.68 32.05
C SER A 132 -5.88 38.44 32.18
N TYR A 133 -6.24 37.39 31.42
CA TYR A 133 -5.41 36.21 31.24
C TYR A 133 -4.78 36.24 29.84
N LYS A 134 -3.51 35.84 29.75
CA LYS A 134 -2.81 35.72 28.46
C LYS A 134 -2.06 34.40 28.38
N VAL A 135 -2.07 33.81 27.20
CA VAL A 135 -1.31 32.60 26.88
C VAL A 135 0.06 33.00 26.36
N HIS A 136 1.11 32.51 27.00
CA HIS A 136 2.50 32.65 26.57
C HIS A 136 2.95 31.31 25.99
N LEU A 137 3.29 31.29 24.70
CA LEU A 137 3.84 30.12 24.04
C LEU A 137 5.34 30.33 23.77
N TYR A 138 6.16 29.41 24.26
CA TYR A 138 7.61 29.41 24.01
C TYR A 138 8.15 27.99 23.99
N ALA A 139 9.26 27.76 23.30
CA ALA A 139 9.97 26.49 23.38
C ALA A 139 11.14 26.59 24.36
N ILE A 140 11.56 25.47 24.93
CA ILE A 140 12.82 25.37 25.68
C ILE A 140 13.68 24.28 25.08
N LYS A 141 15.00 24.39 25.24
CA LYS A 141 15.92 23.31 24.90
C LYS A 141 15.89 22.27 26.00
N ALA A 142 15.69 21.01 25.65
CA ALA A 142 15.64 19.91 26.63
C ALA A 142 16.95 19.82 27.43
N GLU A 143 18.10 20.11 26.80
CA GLU A 143 19.41 20.13 27.44
C GLU A 143 19.70 21.40 28.27
N SER A 144 18.93 22.47 28.06
CA SER A 144 19.10 23.74 28.79
C SER A 144 17.76 24.44 29.01
N PRO A 145 16.94 23.96 29.98
CA PRO A 145 15.55 24.40 30.18
C PRO A 145 15.39 25.91 30.48
N HIS A 146 16.44 26.57 30.98
CA HIS A 146 16.43 28.00 31.27
C HIS A 146 16.46 28.87 30.01
N LYS A 147 16.88 28.32 28.86
CA LYS A 147 16.95 29.06 27.60
C LYS A 147 15.62 28.95 26.85
N LYS A 148 14.81 30.00 26.96
CA LYS A 148 13.56 30.14 26.21
C LYS A 148 13.83 30.52 24.76
N ILE A 149 13.12 29.86 23.85
CA ILE A 149 13.09 30.11 22.42
C ILE A 149 11.71 30.68 22.10
N THR A 150 11.68 31.91 21.60
CA THR A 150 10.44 32.60 21.23
C THR A 150 9.77 31.89 20.04
N MET A 151 8.43 31.87 20.01
CA MET A 151 7.65 31.36 18.89
C MET A 151 7.14 32.49 17.99
N GLU A 152 7.03 32.22 16.69
CA GLU A 152 6.54 33.16 15.67
C GLU A 152 5.08 32.89 15.31
N GLN A 153 4.27 33.94 15.26
CA GLN A 153 2.96 33.89 14.62
C GLN A 153 3.03 34.52 13.23
N SER A 154 2.31 33.85 12.37
CA SER A 154 2.23 34.09 10.97
C SER A 154 1.02 35.00 10.60
N THR A 155 1.13 36.05 9.75
CA THR A 155 0.05 36.87 9.10
C THR A 155 -0.15 36.70 7.56
N ALA A 156 -1.39 36.93 7.06
CA ALA A 156 -1.90 36.58 5.72
C ALA A 156 -0.95 36.88 4.56
N ASP A 157 -0.38 38.06 4.67
CA ASP A 157 0.45 38.80 3.73
C ASP A 157 1.90 38.32 3.70
N ARG A 158 2.24 37.25 4.46
CA ARG A 158 3.61 36.74 4.63
C ARG A 158 4.60 37.80 5.15
N SER A 159 4.12 38.96 5.61
CA SER A 159 4.96 39.97 6.24
C SER A 159 5.20 39.59 7.71
N LYS A 160 6.41 39.84 8.21
CA LYS A 160 6.79 39.51 9.59
C LYS A 160 6.58 40.74 10.47
N ARG A 161 5.64 40.70 11.42
CA ARG A 161 5.53 41.69 12.51
C ARG A 161 6.02 41.06 13.83
N PRO A 162 6.51 41.86 14.80
CA PRO A 162 7.33 41.35 15.88
C PRO A 162 6.50 40.59 16.93
N TYR A 163 6.45 39.28 16.77
CA TYR A 163 6.86 38.31 17.79
C TYR A 163 7.73 37.28 17.06
N SER A 164 9.02 37.27 17.41
CA SER A 164 10.14 36.77 16.60
C SER A 164 10.26 35.24 16.52
N PRO A 165 10.90 34.70 15.46
CA PRO A 165 10.93 33.27 15.13
C PRO A 165 11.28 32.30 16.24
N VAL A 166 10.76 31.07 16.14
CA VAL A 166 11.60 29.90 16.45
C VAL A 166 12.68 29.89 15.38
N SER A 167 13.69 30.74 15.57
CA SER A 167 14.76 30.98 14.59
C SER A 167 15.69 29.78 14.48
N GLU A 168 15.59 28.86 15.44
CA GLU A 168 16.54 27.80 15.64
C GLU A 168 15.94 26.46 15.21
N THR A 169 16.71 25.67 14.48
CA THR A 169 16.48 24.24 14.37
C THR A 169 17.11 23.56 15.57
N THR A 170 16.59 22.41 15.97
CA THR A 170 17.31 21.56 16.93
C THR A 170 18.71 21.22 16.39
N SER A 171 19.72 21.21 17.26
CA SER A 171 21.08 20.85 16.86
C SER A 171 21.20 19.35 16.57
N ASN A 172 22.23 18.98 15.79
CA ASN A 172 22.57 17.59 15.51
C ASN A 172 21.52 16.78 14.72
N ASN A 173 20.66 17.46 13.96
CA ASN A 173 19.63 16.85 13.10
C ASN A 173 20.16 15.88 12.02
N MET A 174 21.47 15.89 11.72
CA MET A 174 22.07 15.02 10.71
C MET A 174 22.25 13.60 11.24
N ARG A 175 21.76 12.58 10.51
CA ARG A 175 21.88 11.17 10.87
C ARG A 175 23.34 10.70 10.90
N LYS A 176 23.65 9.76 11.80
CA LYS A 176 24.94 9.03 11.82
C LYS A 176 24.66 7.56 11.51
N LYS A 177 25.25 7.04 10.43
CA LYS A 177 25.06 5.64 9.95
C LYS A 177 23.57 5.26 9.76
N GLY A 178 22.78 6.14 9.15
CA GLY A 178 21.34 5.91 8.88
C GLY A 178 20.43 6.00 10.11
N LYS A 179 20.98 6.13 11.33
CA LYS A 179 20.23 6.28 12.58
C LYS A 179 20.21 7.73 13.06
N LEU A 180 19.31 8.02 13.99
CA LEU A 180 19.28 9.30 14.71
C LEU A 180 20.66 9.58 15.31
N ASN A 181 21.08 10.84 15.27
CA ASN A 181 22.34 11.23 15.89
C ASN A 181 22.28 10.94 17.40
N PRO A 182 23.25 10.22 18.00
CA PRO A 182 23.30 10.01 19.44
C PRO A 182 23.28 11.31 20.24
N ASP A 183 23.78 12.40 19.64
CA ASP A 183 23.85 13.72 20.24
C ASP A 183 22.66 14.62 19.85
N GLN A 184 21.57 14.06 19.31
CA GLN A 184 20.39 14.82 18.90
C GLN A 184 19.90 15.73 20.05
N ARG A 185 19.58 16.99 19.71
CA ARG A 185 18.95 17.94 20.64
C ARG A 185 17.46 18.06 20.39
N TYR A 186 16.72 18.47 21.41
CA TYR A 186 15.26 18.50 21.37
C TYR A 186 14.75 19.81 21.92
N PHE A 187 13.61 20.24 21.39
CA PHE A 187 12.81 21.28 22.01
C PHE A 187 11.61 20.66 22.70
N GLN A 188 11.13 21.33 23.73
CA GLN A 188 9.83 21.07 24.33
C GLN A 188 9.02 22.35 24.25
N LEU A 189 7.76 22.24 23.82
CA LEU A 189 6.85 23.35 23.70
C LEU A 189 6.22 23.60 25.06
N VAL A 190 6.20 24.86 25.49
CA VAL A 190 5.64 25.29 26.76
C VAL A 190 4.47 26.23 26.49
N VAL A 191 3.33 25.91 27.12
CA VAL A 191 2.14 26.75 27.15
C VAL A 191 1.95 27.24 28.58
N ASP A 192 2.18 28.52 28.80
CA ASP A 192 2.17 29.19 30.10
C ASP A 192 1.03 30.21 30.13
N VAL A 193 -0.04 29.90 30.88
CA VAL A 193 -1.14 30.84 31.07
C VAL A 193 -0.80 31.74 32.24
N ARG A 194 -0.88 33.05 32.01
CA ARG A 194 -0.53 34.06 33.02
C ARG A 194 -1.70 34.97 33.35
N ALA A 195 -1.88 35.25 34.63
CA ALA A 195 -2.73 36.32 35.13
C ALA A 195 -1.98 37.65 35.11
N TYR A 196 -2.56 38.66 34.47
CA TYR A 196 -2.01 40.02 34.41
C TYR A 196 -2.70 40.89 35.45
N THR A 197 -1.91 41.57 36.28
CA THR A 197 -2.37 42.54 37.28
C THR A 197 -1.80 43.92 36.95
N LYS A 198 -2.08 44.92 37.79
CA LYS A 198 -1.45 46.25 37.65
C LYS A 198 0.06 46.24 37.92
N GLN A 199 0.54 45.26 38.70
CA GLN A 199 1.91 45.21 39.22
C GLN A 199 2.80 44.23 38.44
N GLY A 200 2.21 43.29 37.71
CA GLY A 200 2.99 42.31 36.95
C GLY A 200 2.13 41.27 36.24
N ASN A 201 2.78 40.16 35.86
CA ASN A 201 2.11 38.98 35.34
C ASN A 201 2.69 37.72 35.98
N TYR A 202 1.80 36.79 36.34
CA TYR A 202 2.15 35.63 37.15
C TYR A 202 1.62 34.37 36.47
N SER A 203 2.44 33.32 36.39
CA SER A 203 2.02 32.04 35.83
C SER A 203 1.00 31.39 36.76
N ILE A 204 -0.10 30.90 36.20
CA ILE A 204 -1.20 30.28 36.96
C ILE A 204 -1.40 28.80 36.59
N CYS A 205 -1.12 28.43 35.35
CA CYS A 205 -1.01 27.05 34.92
C CYS A 205 -0.04 26.96 33.75
N CYS A 206 0.74 25.89 33.71
CA CYS A 206 1.76 25.73 32.69
C CYS A 206 1.89 24.25 32.29
N GLN A 207 1.92 24.00 30.99
CA GLN A 207 2.00 22.67 30.39
C GLN A 207 3.23 22.59 29.47
N ILE A 208 3.88 21.44 29.44
CA ILE A 208 5.03 21.15 28.59
C ILE A 208 4.77 19.92 27.72
N SER A 209 5.23 19.95 26.47
CA SER A 209 5.13 18.80 25.56
C SER A 209 6.24 17.78 25.78
N GLU A 210 6.07 16.58 25.23
CA GLU A 210 7.20 15.69 24.95
C GLU A 210 8.19 16.31 23.95
N ASN A 211 9.31 15.62 23.74
CA ASN A 211 10.39 16.09 22.88
C ASN A 211 9.96 16.24 21.41
N VAL A 212 10.38 17.35 20.82
CA VAL A 212 10.17 17.69 19.41
C VAL A 212 11.50 18.01 18.75
N ILE A 213 11.73 17.44 17.56
CA ILE A 213 12.83 17.80 16.67
C ILE A 213 12.33 18.86 15.68
N VAL A 214 13.06 19.97 15.53
CA VAL A 214 12.75 21.02 14.54
C VAL A 214 13.78 20.99 13.42
N ARG A 215 13.36 20.60 12.20
CA ARG A 215 14.23 20.48 11.01
C ARG A 215 14.02 21.64 10.03
N ALA A 216 15.06 22.01 9.29
CA ALA A 216 15.00 23.09 8.30
C ALA A 216 14.24 22.71 7.01
N SER A 217 14.33 21.44 6.60
CA SER A 217 13.78 20.90 5.35
C SER A 217 12.70 19.86 5.60
N ASN A 218 11.91 19.61 4.56
CA ASN A 218 10.81 18.66 4.53
C ASN A 218 11.34 17.23 4.77
N PRO A 219 10.98 16.51 5.87
CA PRO A 219 11.19 15.09 6.05
C PRO A 219 10.84 14.27 4.82
N GLY A 220 9.87 14.67 3.99
CA GLY A 220 9.59 13.97 2.72
C GLY A 220 10.77 13.87 1.74
N GLN A 221 11.86 14.62 1.92
CA GLN A 221 13.08 14.48 1.12
C GLN A 221 14.07 13.45 1.70
N PHE A 222 13.91 13.05 2.96
CA PHE A 222 14.78 12.11 3.68
C PHE A 222 14.02 10.95 4.35
N GLU A 223 12.68 10.91 4.23
CA GLU A 223 11.79 9.81 4.62
C GLU A 223 11.57 8.82 3.46
N ASN A 224 12.33 8.94 2.37
CA ASN A 224 12.30 7.98 1.27
C ASN A 224 12.94 6.63 1.59
N ASP A 225 13.21 6.32 2.87
CA ASP A 225 13.45 4.94 3.29
C ASP A 225 12.14 4.17 3.56
N VAL A 226 10.96 4.76 3.38
CA VAL A 226 9.67 4.01 3.45
C VAL A 226 8.65 4.40 2.37
N ALA A 227 9.09 5.01 1.26
CA ALA A 227 8.29 4.90 0.05
C ALA A 227 8.54 3.49 -0.51
N LEU A 228 7.70 2.51 -0.11
CA LEU A 228 7.74 1.14 -0.64
C LEU A 228 7.75 1.14 -2.19
N TRP A 229 7.27 2.23 -2.80
CA TRP A 229 7.30 2.49 -4.23
C TRP A 229 7.81 3.92 -4.49
N SER A 230 8.76 4.05 -5.42
CA SER A 230 9.33 5.30 -5.90
C SER A 230 8.54 5.86 -7.08
N LYS A 231 8.56 7.18 -7.26
CA LYS A 231 8.06 7.81 -8.49
C LYS A 231 9.21 8.11 -9.45
N ASP A 232 8.94 8.02 -10.73
CA ASP A 232 9.89 8.47 -11.75
C ASP A 232 9.97 10.00 -11.83
N LYS A 233 10.84 10.53 -12.70
CA LYS A 233 11.03 11.98 -12.86
C LYS A 233 9.80 12.70 -13.40
N SER A 234 8.95 12.01 -14.19
CA SER A 234 7.71 12.58 -14.71
C SER A 234 6.60 12.64 -13.64
N GLY A 235 6.68 11.77 -12.63
CA GLY A 235 5.67 11.64 -11.59
C GLY A 235 4.45 10.81 -12.02
N GLU A 236 4.42 10.35 -13.27
CA GLU A 236 3.36 9.50 -13.84
C GLU A 236 3.58 8.01 -13.53
N CYS A 237 4.84 7.58 -13.38
CA CYS A 237 5.17 6.20 -13.09
C CYS A 237 5.48 6.01 -11.60
N VAL A 238 4.89 4.97 -11.00
CA VAL A 238 5.22 4.48 -9.66
C VAL A 238 5.87 3.10 -9.83
N TYR A 239 7.08 2.91 -9.30
CA TYR A 239 7.87 1.69 -9.47
C TYR A 239 8.59 1.27 -8.19
N ARG A 240 8.92 -0.02 -8.08
CA ARG A 240 9.75 -0.59 -7.02
C ARG A 240 10.82 -1.45 -7.67
N MET A 241 12.08 -1.17 -7.36
CA MET A 241 13.19 -2.02 -7.75
C MET A 241 13.40 -3.13 -6.71
N GLY A 242 13.72 -4.33 -7.18
CA GLY A 242 13.93 -5.52 -6.37
C GLY A 242 12.67 -6.37 -6.19
N TYR A 243 12.69 -7.25 -5.19
CA TYR A 243 11.63 -8.22 -4.94
C TYR A 243 10.39 -7.59 -4.28
N VAL A 244 9.20 -7.99 -4.74
CA VAL A 244 7.90 -7.61 -4.20
C VAL A 244 7.15 -8.88 -3.80
N GLY A 245 6.93 -9.06 -2.50
CA GLY A 245 6.08 -10.12 -1.96
C GLY A 245 4.69 -9.60 -1.62
N ILE A 246 3.65 -10.25 -2.15
CA ILE A 246 2.25 -10.04 -1.74
C ILE A 246 1.85 -11.24 -0.87
N ASN A 247 1.50 -10.99 0.39
CA ASN A 247 1.24 -12.02 1.42
C ASN A 247 2.42 -12.97 1.69
N THR A 248 3.65 -12.54 1.40
CA THR A 248 4.89 -13.26 1.72
C THR A 248 6.00 -12.26 2.01
N ASP A 249 6.81 -12.53 3.03
CA ASP A 249 8.01 -11.77 3.37
C ASP A 249 9.29 -12.39 2.77
N LYS A 250 9.15 -13.52 2.07
CA LYS A 250 10.24 -14.26 1.41
C LYS A 250 9.89 -14.53 -0.07
N PRO A 251 9.88 -13.49 -0.91
CA PRO A 251 9.69 -13.66 -2.35
C PRO A 251 10.87 -14.41 -2.96
N ASP A 252 10.57 -15.43 -3.77
CA ASP A 252 11.51 -16.22 -4.56
C ASP A 252 11.72 -15.66 -5.98
N GLN A 253 10.81 -14.80 -6.44
CA GLN A 253 10.83 -14.11 -7.74
C GLN A 253 10.62 -12.62 -7.55
N CYS A 254 11.00 -11.80 -8.54
CA CYS A 254 10.84 -10.34 -8.47
C CYS A 254 9.42 -9.88 -8.07
N LEU A 255 8.39 -10.66 -8.42
CA LEU A 255 7.04 -10.54 -7.89
C LEU A 255 6.53 -11.93 -7.48
N SER A 256 6.35 -12.15 -6.18
CA SER A 256 5.74 -13.37 -5.63
C SER A 256 4.41 -13.03 -4.96
N VAL A 257 3.35 -13.76 -5.29
CA VAL A 257 2.00 -13.53 -4.76
C VAL A 257 1.49 -14.82 -4.12
N ASN A 258 1.37 -14.82 -2.79
CA ASN A 258 0.72 -15.89 -2.04
C ASN A 258 -0.79 -15.60 -1.96
N GLY A 259 -1.49 -15.92 -3.04
CA GLY A 259 -2.93 -15.72 -3.15
C GLY A 259 -3.42 -15.64 -4.60
N ASN A 260 -4.66 -15.20 -4.78
CA ASN A 260 -5.28 -15.10 -6.10
C ASN A 260 -4.88 -13.78 -6.80
N ILE A 261 -4.53 -13.88 -8.08
CA ILE A 261 -4.36 -12.73 -8.97
C ILE A 261 -5.61 -12.63 -9.85
N LYS A 262 -6.37 -11.55 -9.72
CA LYS A 262 -7.47 -11.23 -10.64
C LYS A 262 -6.95 -10.38 -11.79
N LEU A 263 -6.77 -11.00 -12.94
CA LEU A 263 -6.39 -10.31 -14.18
C LEU A 263 -7.62 -10.18 -15.08
N THR A 264 -8.00 -8.95 -15.44
CA THR A 264 -9.07 -8.70 -16.42
C THR A 264 -8.55 -8.46 -17.83
N GLY A 265 -7.24 -8.20 -17.97
CA GLY A 265 -6.54 -8.04 -19.24
C GLY A 265 -5.74 -9.29 -19.62
N GLN A 266 -4.55 -9.08 -20.20
CA GLN A 266 -3.66 -10.14 -20.66
C GLN A 266 -2.22 -9.92 -20.21
N THR A 267 -1.49 -11.01 -19.98
CA THR A 267 -0.03 -10.96 -19.80
C THR A 267 0.62 -10.71 -21.15
N MET A 268 1.32 -9.59 -21.29
CA MET A 268 1.97 -9.21 -22.54
C MET A 268 3.23 -10.06 -22.76
N THR A 269 3.25 -10.81 -23.85
CA THR A 269 4.42 -11.57 -24.31
C THR A 269 4.78 -11.10 -25.72
N PRO A 270 5.93 -10.42 -25.93
CA PRO A 270 6.31 -9.98 -27.27
C PRO A 270 6.62 -11.18 -28.17
N SER A 271 6.09 -11.18 -29.39
CA SER A 271 6.30 -12.23 -30.40
C SER A 271 6.35 -11.57 -31.78
N ASP A 272 7.50 -10.95 -32.08
CA ASP A 272 7.75 -10.24 -33.34
C ASP A 272 9.08 -10.73 -33.93
N ILE A 273 9.10 -10.96 -35.24
CA ILE A 273 10.29 -11.47 -35.93
C ILE A 273 11.50 -10.53 -35.79
N ARG A 274 11.28 -9.22 -35.63
CA ARG A 274 12.36 -8.23 -35.43
C ARG A 274 13.03 -8.35 -34.06
N LEU A 275 12.40 -9.04 -33.12
CA LEU A 275 12.92 -9.31 -31.78
C LEU A 275 13.46 -10.73 -31.63
N THR A 276 13.46 -11.53 -32.71
CA THR A 276 13.75 -12.96 -32.68
C THR A 276 14.95 -13.29 -33.56
N GLU A 277 15.96 -13.93 -32.97
CA GLU A 277 17.12 -14.48 -33.69
C GLU A 277 17.07 -16.01 -33.65
N HIS A 278 17.79 -16.69 -34.56
CA HIS A 278 17.86 -18.16 -34.63
C HIS A 278 16.49 -18.86 -34.77
N LEU A 279 15.65 -18.37 -35.69
CA LEU A 279 14.31 -18.93 -35.93
C LEU A 279 14.40 -20.27 -36.68
N HIS A 280 13.97 -21.34 -36.01
CA HIS A 280 13.83 -22.67 -36.59
C HIS A 280 12.44 -23.24 -36.30
N GLN A 281 11.88 -23.97 -37.25
CA GLN A 281 10.59 -24.64 -37.05
C GLN A 281 10.74 -25.80 -36.05
N ALA A 282 9.84 -25.88 -35.08
CA ALA A 282 9.83 -26.95 -34.09
C ALA A 282 9.55 -28.33 -34.72
N ASN A 283 10.13 -29.38 -34.14
CA ASN A 283 9.90 -30.77 -34.55
C ASN A 283 8.61 -31.31 -33.93
N THR A 284 7.51 -31.26 -34.69
CA THR A 284 6.18 -31.67 -34.21
C THR A 284 6.08 -33.15 -33.84
N ARG A 285 6.93 -34.02 -34.42
CA ARG A 285 6.95 -35.45 -34.08
C ARG A 285 7.52 -35.70 -32.70
N GLU A 286 8.61 -35.02 -32.36
CA GLU A 286 9.17 -35.03 -31.01
C GLU A 286 8.15 -34.47 -30.01
N ASN A 287 7.44 -33.41 -30.38
CA ASN A 287 6.38 -32.87 -29.51
C ASN A 287 5.27 -33.88 -29.21
N LEU A 288 4.85 -34.66 -30.21
CA LEU A 288 3.87 -35.72 -30.02
C LEU A 288 4.39 -36.84 -29.10
N GLU A 289 5.65 -37.24 -29.28
CA GLU A 289 6.28 -38.24 -28.42
C GLU A 289 6.35 -37.77 -26.96
N ASN A 290 6.79 -36.53 -26.74
CA ASN A 290 6.88 -35.92 -25.42
C ASN A 290 5.51 -35.83 -24.73
N VAL A 291 4.47 -35.37 -25.44
CA VAL A 291 3.09 -35.33 -24.90
C VAL A 291 2.55 -36.72 -24.63
N SER A 292 2.85 -37.71 -25.48
CA SER A 292 2.43 -39.11 -25.27
C SER A 292 3.07 -39.73 -24.03
N ASN A 293 4.28 -39.29 -23.67
CA ASN A 293 4.99 -39.73 -22.47
C ASN A 293 4.55 -38.99 -21.19
N MET A 294 3.81 -37.88 -21.29
CA MET A 294 3.31 -37.16 -20.12
C MET A 294 2.19 -37.94 -19.41
N LYS A 295 2.28 -37.99 -18.07
CA LYS A 295 1.25 -38.55 -17.21
C LYS A 295 0.53 -37.44 -16.45
N LEU A 296 -0.80 -37.53 -16.41
CA LEU A 296 -1.65 -36.64 -15.63
C LEU A 296 -1.98 -37.27 -14.29
N TYR A 297 -1.88 -36.46 -13.24
CA TYR A 297 -2.16 -36.84 -11.86
C TYR A 297 -3.21 -35.92 -11.28
N ARG A 298 -4.20 -36.49 -10.59
CA ARG A 298 -5.02 -35.77 -9.63
C ARG A 298 -4.30 -35.80 -8.29
N TYR A 299 -4.05 -34.64 -7.72
CA TYR A 299 -3.28 -34.54 -6.48
C TYR A 299 -3.80 -33.44 -5.58
N ARG A 300 -3.39 -33.54 -4.32
CA ARG A 300 -3.63 -32.55 -3.29
C ARG A 300 -2.32 -32.28 -2.58
N TYR A 301 -2.04 -31.01 -2.32
CA TYR A 301 -0.86 -30.66 -1.53
C TYR A 301 -1.00 -31.15 -0.10
N ASN A 302 0.13 -31.49 0.52
CA ASN A 302 0.14 -31.84 1.94
C ASN A 302 -0.20 -30.62 2.81
N GLN A 303 -0.51 -30.87 4.09
CA GLN A 303 -0.90 -29.82 5.04
C GLN A 303 0.14 -28.70 5.14
N ALA A 304 1.41 -29.08 5.33
CA ALA A 304 2.52 -28.17 5.54
C ALA A 304 2.68 -27.17 4.38
N TYR A 305 2.67 -27.67 3.14
CA TYR A 305 2.76 -26.84 1.94
C TYR A 305 1.49 -26.02 1.73
N SER A 306 0.31 -26.58 1.97
CA SER A 306 -0.95 -25.85 1.80
C SER A 306 -1.02 -24.64 2.73
N CYS A 307 -0.60 -24.79 3.99
CA CYS A 307 -0.50 -23.68 4.94
C CYS A 307 0.56 -22.65 4.50
N HIS A 308 1.73 -23.10 4.03
CA HIS A 308 2.80 -22.20 3.56
C HIS A 308 2.36 -21.35 2.35
N ALA A 309 1.69 -21.97 1.38
CA ALA A 309 1.27 -21.33 0.13
C ALA A 309 -0.09 -20.61 0.22
N GLY A 310 -0.78 -20.68 1.38
CA GLY A 310 -2.11 -20.10 1.56
C GLY A 310 -3.20 -20.78 0.72
N LEU A 311 -3.07 -22.09 0.49
CA LEU A 311 -3.98 -22.89 -0.33
C LEU A 311 -5.07 -23.56 0.52
N GLU A 312 -6.25 -23.76 -0.09
CA GLU A 312 -7.34 -24.50 0.53
C GLU A 312 -7.08 -26.01 0.52
N GLN A 313 -7.16 -26.64 1.70
CA GLN A 313 -6.79 -28.05 1.91
C GLN A 313 -7.77 -29.08 1.34
N SER A 314 -8.94 -28.66 0.88
CA SER A 314 -9.94 -29.52 0.24
C SER A 314 -9.75 -29.65 -1.27
N ARG A 315 -8.91 -28.77 -1.86
CA ARG A 315 -8.80 -28.63 -3.31
C ARG A 315 -7.97 -29.75 -3.92
N GLU A 316 -8.57 -30.50 -4.85
CA GLU A 316 -7.84 -31.37 -5.77
C GLU A 316 -7.49 -30.60 -7.04
N ASP A 317 -6.23 -30.68 -7.46
CA ASP A 317 -5.75 -30.14 -8.72
C ASP A 317 -5.38 -31.26 -9.69
N LEU A 318 -5.41 -30.96 -10.99
CA LEU A 318 -4.95 -31.83 -12.06
C LEU A 318 -3.66 -31.25 -12.64
N GLY A 319 -2.61 -32.07 -12.75
CA GLY A 319 -1.34 -31.62 -13.32
C GLY A 319 -0.38 -32.75 -13.62
N VAL A 320 0.89 -32.37 -13.80
CA VAL A 320 2.00 -33.26 -14.15
C VAL A 320 3.07 -33.20 -13.06
N LEU A 321 3.86 -34.27 -12.93
CA LEU A 321 5.01 -34.27 -12.02
C LEU A 321 6.23 -33.65 -12.69
N GLY A 322 6.79 -32.59 -12.09
CA GLY A 322 7.95 -31.89 -12.64
C GLY A 322 9.18 -32.78 -12.80
N SER A 323 9.38 -33.76 -11.91
CA SER A 323 10.49 -34.72 -12.01
C SER A 323 10.41 -35.60 -13.26
N GLU A 324 9.20 -36.02 -13.65
CA GLU A 324 8.98 -36.80 -14.87
C GLU A 324 9.13 -35.91 -16.10
N VAL A 325 8.49 -34.74 -16.11
CA VAL A 325 8.58 -33.79 -17.25
C VAL A 325 10.03 -33.42 -17.54
N LYS A 326 10.86 -33.24 -16.51
CA LYS A 326 12.28 -32.89 -16.65
C LYS A 326 13.09 -33.92 -17.44
N THR A 327 12.66 -35.20 -17.51
CA THR A 327 13.43 -36.24 -18.23
C THR A 327 13.29 -36.15 -19.74
N PHE A 328 12.19 -35.59 -20.26
CA PHE A 328 11.95 -35.49 -21.71
C PHE A 328 11.75 -34.04 -22.21
N ILE A 329 11.37 -33.08 -21.36
CA ILE A 329 11.36 -31.64 -21.67
C ILE A 329 12.05 -30.86 -20.54
N PRO A 330 13.40 -30.88 -20.51
CA PRO A 330 14.15 -30.28 -19.40
C PRO A 330 13.96 -28.76 -19.29
N ASP A 331 13.80 -28.05 -20.40
CA ASP A 331 13.61 -26.59 -20.44
C ASP A 331 12.24 -26.13 -19.93
N ALA A 332 11.26 -27.05 -19.87
CA ALA A 332 9.93 -26.83 -19.29
C ALA A 332 9.93 -26.86 -17.76
N VAL A 333 11.04 -27.25 -17.12
CA VAL A 333 11.14 -27.34 -15.65
C VAL A 333 12.27 -26.45 -15.17
N THR A 334 11.98 -25.63 -14.16
CA THR A 334 12.96 -24.79 -13.47
C THR A 334 13.02 -25.12 -12.00
N GLU A 335 14.20 -25.01 -11.40
CA GLU A 335 14.39 -25.13 -9.96
C GLU A 335 14.11 -23.77 -9.30
N SER A 336 13.24 -23.75 -8.29
CA SER A 336 13.01 -22.59 -7.43
C SER A 336 13.81 -22.72 -6.13
N ALA A 337 13.76 -21.68 -5.31
CA ALA A 337 14.43 -21.62 -4.02
C ALA A 337 13.95 -22.71 -3.05
N ASP A 338 14.82 -23.08 -2.11
CA ASP A 338 14.51 -24.02 -1.04
C ASP A 338 13.33 -23.53 -0.19
N ILE A 339 12.38 -24.42 0.07
CA ILE A 339 11.20 -24.12 0.90
C ILE A 339 11.33 -24.83 2.24
N VAL A 340 11.10 -24.08 3.33
CA VAL A 340 11.05 -24.66 4.68
C VAL A 340 9.60 -24.94 5.06
N LEU A 341 9.27 -26.22 5.23
CA LEU A 341 7.94 -26.72 5.61
C LEU A 341 8.04 -27.48 6.94
N ASP A 342 7.31 -27.06 7.97
CA ASP A 342 7.31 -27.68 9.31
C ASP A 342 8.72 -27.97 9.88
N GLY A 343 9.66 -27.05 9.65
CA GLY A 343 11.05 -27.17 10.09
C GLY A 343 11.93 -28.10 9.24
N LYS A 344 11.39 -28.72 8.18
CA LYS A 344 12.15 -29.50 7.19
C LYS A 344 12.36 -28.68 5.92
N MET A 345 13.59 -28.67 5.43
CA MET A 345 13.95 -28.00 4.18
C MET A 345 13.69 -28.93 3.00
N VAL A 346 12.87 -28.48 2.05
CA VAL A 346 12.68 -29.11 0.74
C VAL A 346 13.55 -28.34 -0.24
N LYS A 347 14.57 -29.00 -0.77
CA LYS A 347 15.51 -28.42 -1.72
C LYS A 347 15.04 -28.57 -3.16
N ASP A 348 15.51 -27.68 -4.02
CA ASP A 348 15.37 -27.78 -5.48
C ASP A 348 13.91 -27.98 -5.93
N VAL A 349 13.00 -27.14 -5.40
CA VAL A 349 11.58 -27.27 -5.69
C VAL A 349 11.34 -27.04 -7.19
N LEU A 350 10.83 -28.07 -7.86
CA LEU A 350 10.62 -28.04 -9.31
C LEU A 350 9.34 -27.27 -9.66
N MET A 351 9.48 -26.26 -10.50
CA MET A 351 8.37 -25.52 -11.09
C MET A 351 8.24 -25.83 -12.58
N VAL A 352 7.03 -26.17 -12.99
CA VAL A 352 6.71 -26.51 -14.39
C VAL A 352 6.19 -25.27 -15.11
N LYS A 353 6.83 -24.89 -16.21
CA LYS A 353 6.41 -23.81 -17.12
C LYS A 353 5.21 -24.27 -17.94
N LYS A 354 4.01 -23.94 -17.49
CA LYS A 354 2.76 -24.35 -18.15
C LYS A 354 2.68 -23.87 -19.61
N ASP A 355 3.14 -22.65 -19.92
CA ASP A 355 3.14 -22.13 -21.30
C ASP A 355 4.01 -22.97 -22.24
N ARG A 356 5.13 -23.50 -21.75
CA ARG A 356 6.00 -24.39 -22.53
C ARG A 356 5.30 -25.71 -22.85
N LEU A 357 4.55 -26.27 -21.91
CA LEU A 357 3.75 -27.49 -22.12
C LEU A 357 2.56 -27.26 -23.06
N LEU A 358 1.95 -26.07 -23.02
CA LEU A 358 0.91 -25.69 -23.98
C LEU A 358 1.47 -25.65 -25.40
N MET A 359 2.67 -25.11 -25.60
CA MET A 359 3.33 -25.12 -26.91
C MET A 359 3.74 -26.53 -27.35
N GLU A 360 4.14 -27.39 -26.42
CA GLU A 360 4.37 -28.82 -26.71
C GLU A 360 3.08 -29.49 -27.21
N SER A 361 1.97 -29.25 -26.51
CA SER A 361 0.65 -29.77 -26.88
C SER A 361 0.20 -29.27 -28.25
N LEU A 362 0.47 -28.00 -28.58
CA LEU A 362 0.19 -27.44 -29.90
C LEU A 362 0.97 -28.18 -31.00
N GLY A 363 2.27 -28.44 -30.78
CA GLY A 363 3.11 -29.21 -31.70
C GLY A 363 2.60 -30.64 -31.90
N ALA A 364 2.20 -31.31 -30.81
CA ALA A 364 1.60 -32.65 -30.88
C ALA A 364 0.28 -32.66 -31.67
N ILE A 365 -0.60 -31.68 -31.47
CA ILE A 365 -1.85 -31.53 -32.22
C ILE A 365 -1.57 -31.35 -33.72
N GLN A 366 -0.55 -30.55 -34.07
CA GLN A 366 -0.14 -30.38 -35.46
C GLN A 366 0.33 -31.70 -36.07
N GLU A 367 1.13 -32.50 -35.35
CA GLU A 367 1.58 -33.80 -35.83
C GLU A 367 0.42 -34.79 -35.99
N LEU A 368 -0.46 -34.88 -35.00
CA LEU A 368 -1.67 -35.70 -35.09
C LEU A 368 -2.51 -35.30 -36.29
N SER A 369 -2.70 -34.00 -36.54
CA SER A 369 -3.43 -33.51 -37.71
C SER A 369 -2.76 -33.93 -39.03
N LYS A 370 -1.42 -33.93 -39.11
CA LYS A 370 -0.68 -34.44 -40.27
C LYS A 370 -0.90 -35.94 -40.46
N MET A 371 -0.79 -36.73 -39.39
CA MET A 371 -1.00 -38.18 -39.44
C MET A 371 -2.43 -38.54 -39.84
N THR A 372 -3.43 -37.85 -39.28
CA THR A 372 -4.84 -38.03 -39.65
C THR A 372 -5.05 -37.77 -41.14
N LYS A 373 -4.50 -36.68 -41.68
CA LYS A 373 -4.61 -36.39 -43.13
C LYS A 373 -4.03 -37.52 -43.98
N ILE A 374 -2.85 -38.02 -43.62
CA ILE A 374 -2.20 -39.13 -44.34
C ILE A 374 -3.07 -40.39 -44.30
N LEU A 375 -3.60 -40.75 -43.12
CA LEU A 375 -4.46 -41.91 -42.96
C LEU A 375 -5.77 -41.78 -43.74
N THR A 376 -6.40 -40.59 -43.72
CA THR A 376 -7.62 -40.31 -44.49
C THR A 376 -7.38 -40.42 -45.99
N SER A 377 -6.29 -39.85 -46.52
CA SER A 377 -5.96 -39.98 -47.95
C SER A 377 -5.77 -41.45 -48.35
N ARG A 378 -5.10 -42.24 -47.50
CA ARG A 378 -4.91 -43.67 -47.75
C ARG A 378 -6.20 -44.47 -47.65
N MET A 379 -7.09 -44.12 -46.74
CA MET A 379 -8.42 -44.73 -46.64
C MET A 379 -9.22 -44.51 -47.92
N ILE A 380 -9.29 -43.27 -48.43
CA ILE A 380 -9.96 -42.94 -49.70
C ILE A 380 -9.35 -43.72 -50.87
N GLU A 381 -8.02 -43.82 -50.95
CA GLU A 381 -7.34 -44.58 -52.00
C GLU A 381 -7.71 -46.07 -51.94
N LEU A 382 -7.76 -46.65 -50.74
CA LEU A 382 -8.13 -48.04 -50.54
C LEU A 382 -9.61 -48.30 -50.85
N GLU A 383 -10.51 -47.40 -50.45
CA GLU A 383 -11.93 -47.45 -50.79
C GLU A 383 -12.13 -47.41 -52.31
N THR A 384 -11.48 -46.48 -53.00
CA THR A 384 -11.52 -46.36 -54.47
C THR A 384 -11.03 -47.64 -55.16
N LYS A 385 -9.92 -48.22 -54.68
CA LYS A 385 -9.40 -49.49 -55.22
C LYS A 385 -10.36 -50.64 -54.97
N ASN A 386 -11.00 -50.68 -53.81
CA ASN A 386 -11.96 -51.73 -53.47
C ASN A 386 -13.21 -51.64 -54.35
N GLU A 387 -13.74 -50.44 -54.61
CA GLU A 387 -14.85 -50.22 -55.54
C GLU A 387 -14.51 -50.70 -56.97
N ILE A 388 -13.29 -50.38 -57.45
CA ILE A 388 -12.83 -50.85 -58.76
C ILE A 388 -12.76 -52.40 -58.79
N LEU A 389 -12.27 -53.02 -57.73
CA LEU A 389 -12.18 -54.49 -57.62
C LEU A 389 -13.57 -55.14 -57.59
N GLU A 390 -14.54 -54.56 -56.87
CA GLU A 390 -15.93 -55.04 -56.87
C GLU A 390 -16.54 -54.96 -58.27
N MET A 391 -16.37 -53.82 -58.97
CA MET A 391 -16.83 -53.67 -60.36
C MET A 391 -16.24 -54.74 -61.29
N ILE A 392 -14.94 -55.04 -61.12
CA ILE A 392 -14.26 -56.07 -61.89
C ILE A 392 -14.81 -57.46 -61.54
N SER A 393 -14.99 -57.78 -60.26
CA SER A 393 -15.55 -59.06 -59.80
C SER A 393 -16.97 -59.29 -60.31
N THR A 394 -17.82 -58.26 -60.29
CA THR A 394 -19.17 -58.33 -60.87
C THR A 394 -19.11 -58.60 -62.36
N ARG A 395 -18.15 -58.01 -63.09
CA ARG A 395 -17.96 -58.26 -64.53
C ARG A 395 -17.52 -59.70 -64.83
N TYR A 396 -16.67 -60.31 -64.00
CA TYR A 396 -16.24 -61.70 -64.16
C TYR A 396 -17.28 -62.74 -63.72
N SER A 397 -18.27 -62.34 -62.90
CA SER A 397 -19.37 -63.22 -62.47
C SER A 397 -20.50 -63.34 -63.52
N PHE A 398 -20.39 -62.59 -64.63
CA PHE A 398 -21.36 -62.53 -65.73
C PHE A 398 -20.78 -63.07 -67.07
N GLU A 399 -19.88 -64.06 -67.04
CA GLU A 399 -19.64 -64.89 -68.23
C GLU A 399 -20.73 -65.98 -68.31
N PRO A 400 -21.61 -65.99 -69.33
CA PRO A 400 -22.58 -67.06 -69.50
C PRO A 400 -21.88 -68.37 -69.89
N GLU A 401 -22.28 -69.48 -69.27
CA GLU A 401 -21.94 -70.84 -69.71
C GLU A 401 -22.39 -71.06 -71.15
N THR A 402 -21.51 -70.77 -72.11
CA THR A 402 -21.61 -71.32 -73.46
C THR A 402 -20.21 -71.68 -73.96
N ALA A 403 -19.77 -72.90 -73.65
CA ALA A 403 -18.71 -73.62 -74.35
C ALA A 403 -19.08 -75.12 -74.31
N GLU A 404 -19.94 -75.52 -75.25
CA GLU A 404 -19.62 -76.44 -76.37
C GLU A 404 -19.43 -77.91 -75.98
N THR A 405 -20.32 -78.76 -76.49
CA THR A 405 -19.96 -80.14 -76.88
C THR A 405 -20.41 -80.37 -78.32
N VAL A 406 -19.52 -80.05 -79.27
CA VAL A 406 -19.61 -80.55 -80.65
C VAL A 406 -18.84 -81.88 -80.69
N ASP A 407 -19.58 -82.97 -80.86
CA ASP A 407 -19.09 -84.34 -81.02
C ASP A 407 -18.41 -84.50 -82.41
N PRO A 408 -17.15 -84.98 -82.49
CA PRO A 408 -16.43 -85.14 -83.75
C PRO A 408 -16.77 -86.44 -84.52
N SER A 409 -17.79 -87.20 -84.13
CA SER A 409 -18.11 -88.50 -84.73
C SER A 409 -19.26 -88.50 -85.74
N LYS A 410 -19.20 -87.68 -86.81
CA LYS A 410 -20.08 -87.86 -87.99
C LYS A 410 -19.52 -87.16 -89.25
N ARG A 411 -18.43 -87.72 -89.79
CA ARG A 411 -18.13 -87.61 -91.23
C ARG A 411 -18.20 -89.00 -91.83
N GLY A 412 -19.28 -89.26 -92.53
CA GLY A 412 -19.43 -90.40 -93.41
C GLY A 412 -20.62 -90.17 -94.34
N ILE A 413 -20.33 -90.09 -95.66
CA ILE A 413 -20.96 -90.86 -96.76
C ILE A 413 -22.49 -90.61 -96.90
N ASN A 414 -23.10 -90.15 -98.01
CA ASN A 414 -22.85 -90.21 -99.45
C ASN A 414 -23.81 -89.20 -100.13
N GLU A 415 -23.42 -88.53 -101.21
CA GLU A 415 -23.87 -88.78 -102.61
C GLU A 415 -25.40 -88.91 -102.80
N GLN A 416 -26.04 -87.92 -103.44
CA GLN A 416 -26.28 -87.86 -104.90
C GLN A 416 -26.91 -86.52 -105.29
#